data_AF-A0A4V0XNJ5-F1
#
_entry.id   AF-A0A4V0XNJ5-F1
#
_cell.length_a   1.000
_cell.length_b   1.000
_cell.length_c   1.000
_cell.angle_alpha   90.00
_cell.angle_beta   90.00
_cell.angle_gamma   90.00
#
_symmetry.space_group_name_H-M   'P 1'
#
loop_
_entity.id
_entity.type
_entity.pdbx_description
1 polymer ?
#
loop_
_entity_poly.entity_id
_entity_poly.type
_entity_poly.pdbx_seq_one_letter_code
_entity_poly.pdbx_strand_id
1 'polypeptide(L)'
;MAESKFLAPFDDMASLWGRIDADTTIAGFTPPLLLVAVARAAFLTELAGMRTAYVAVSLAENDEGIGLKRRDALLPVIRERIVQYRELVAAMLGPTHPLTLSLPVMTPNAGSTPAAATLSGTWNPTTAQAEFSWPASDNPNLDEYEMRMSVGATYDGSTATVIGNIPAGTTTFATTESLASSGDVASLKLFVKLTTGNEAGSNTITITRP
;
A
#
# COMPACT_ATOMS: atom_id res chain seq x y z
N MET A 1 7.09 -3.07 -14.67
CA MET A 1 7.07 -2.26 -15.91
C MET A 1 8.26 -2.65 -16.79
N ALA A 2 8.21 -2.49 -18.12
CA ALA A 2 9.36 -2.85 -18.97
C ALA A 2 10.37 -1.70 -19.06
N GLU A 3 11.54 -1.85 -18.42
CA GLU A 3 12.66 -0.89 -18.44
C GLU A 3 12.96 -0.37 -19.86
N SER A 4 12.98 -1.27 -20.85
CA SER A 4 13.29 -0.96 -22.24
C SER A 4 12.36 0.06 -22.88
N LYS A 5 11.08 0.13 -22.47
CA LYS A 5 10.13 1.11 -23.01
C LYS A 5 10.48 2.54 -22.60
N PHE A 6 11.14 2.71 -21.45
CA PHE A 6 11.51 4.02 -20.93
C PHE A 6 12.96 4.38 -21.23
N LEU A 7 13.88 3.41 -21.19
CA LEU A 7 15.31 3.69 -21.29
C LEU A 7 15.87 3.61 -22.72
N ALA A 8 15.22 2.90 -23.65
CA ALA A 8 15.73 2.80 -25.02
C ALA A 8 15.88 4.15 -25.75
N PRO A 9 14.93 5.10 -25.64
CA PRO A 9 15.12 6.43 -26.24
C PRO A 9 16.32 7.19 -25.65
N PHE A 10 16.61 7.01 -24.36
CA PHE A 10 17.75 7.63 -23.70
C PHE A 10 19.08 7.00 -24.13
N ASP A 11 19.10 5.68 -24.38
CA ASP A 11 20.24 4.99 -24.98
C ASP A 11 20.52 5.48 -26.40
N ASP A 12 19.47 5.61 -27.23
CA ASP A 12 19.58 6.12 -28.58
C ASP A 12 20.11 7.55 -28.60
N MET A 13 19.63 8.40 -27.68
CA MET A 13 20.15 9.76 -27.51
C MET A 13 21.63 9.76 -27.06
N ALA A 14 22.01 8.95 -26.08
CA ALA A 14 23.41 8.82 -25.63
C ALA A 14 24.36 8.37 -26.76
N SER A 15 23.86 7.48 -27.62
CA SER A 15 24.58 6.97 -28.80
C SER A 15 24.75 8.06 -29.85
N LEU A 16 23.66 8.77 -30.21
CA LEU A 16 23.71 9.88 -31.16
C LEU A 16 24.61 11.01 -30.68
N TRP A 17 24.48 11.43 -29.41
CA TRP A 17 25.33 12.46 -28.80
C TRP A 17 26.80 12.06 -28.89
N GLY A 18 27.13 10.80 -28.58
CA GLY A 18 28.50 10.31 -28.68
C GLY A 18 29.06 10.35 -30.11
N ARG A 19 28.22 10.12 -31.13
CA ARG A 19 28.64 10.25 -32.53
C ARG A 19 28.90 11.70 -32.92
N ILE A 20 28.06 12.63 -32.47
CA ILE A 20 28.23 14.06 -32.74
C ILE A 20 29.52 14.57 -32.08
N ASP A 21 29.78 14.21 -30.82
CA ASP A 21 31.00 14.62 -30.10
C ASP A 21 32.28 14.08 -30.76
N ALA A 22 32.20 12.98 -31.50
CA ALA A 22 33.32 12.36 -32.21
C ALA A 22 33.54 12.94 -33.63
N ASP A 23 32.59 13.70 -34.17
CA ASP A 23 32.68 14.22 -35.53
C ASP A 23 33.45 15.56 -35.56
N THR A 24 34.74 15.48 -35.94
CA THR A 24 35.61 16.65 -36.09
C THR A 24 35.49 17.32 -37.46
N THR A 25 34.59 16.87 -38.33
CA THR A 25 34.46 17.36 -39.72
C THR A 25 33.39 18.44 -39.89
N ILE A 26 32.59 18.68 -38.84
CA ILE A 26 31.51 19.67 -38.84
C ILE A 26 32.10 21.08 -38.75
N ALA A 27 32.04 21.82 -39.85
CA ALA A 27 32.54 23.20 -39.90
C ALA A 27 31.84 24.11 -38.89
N GLY A 28 32.61 24.83 -38.07
CA GLY A 28 32.09 25.75 -37.06
C GLY A 28 31.62 25.11 -35.75
N PHE A 29 31.74 23.79 -35.61
CA PHE A 29 31.48 23.09 -34.35
C PHE A 29 32.81 22.72 -33.66
N THR A 30 32.84 22.83 -32.33
CA THR A 30 33.95 22.36 -31.51
C THR A 30 33.35 21.53 -30.36
N PRO A 31 33.60 20.21 -30.32
CA PRO A 31 33.15 19.36 -29.24
C PRO A 31 33.67 19.84 -27.86
N PRO A 32 32.97 19.52 -26.75
CA PRO A 32 31.78 18.68 -26.67
C PRO A 32 30.47 19.46 -26.89
N LEU A 33 29.45 18.80 -27.43
CA LEU A 33 28.07 19.26 -27.38
C LEU A 33 27.60 19.29 -25.92
N LEU A 34 26.98 20.39 -25.51
CA LEU A 34 26.31 20.54 -24.23
C LEU A 34 24.81 20.75 -24.44
N LEU A 35 23.97 20.06 -23.68
CA LEU A 35 22.52 20.28 -23.67
C LEU A 35 22.16 21.10 -22.43
N VAL A 36 21.89 22.39 -22.60
CA VAL A 36 21.49 23.30 -21.49
C VAL A 36 22.46 23.15 -20.29
N ALA A 37 23.77 23.17 -20.58
CA ALA A 37 24.89 22.97 -19.65
C ALA A 37 25.14 21.54 -19.12
N VAL A 38 24.36 20.54 -19.52
CA VAL A 38 24.63 19.13 -19.22
C VAL A 38 25.65 18.56 -20.22
N ALA A 39 26.72 17.96 -19.70
CA ALA A 39 27.68 17.21 -20.49
C ALA A 39 27.24 15.75 -20.64
N ARG A 40 27.62 15.10 -21.74
CA ARG A 40 27.30 13.69 -22.04
C ARG A 40 27.66 12.74 -20.88
N ALA A 41 28.77 12.99 -20.19
CA ALA A 41 29.20 12.18 -19.05
C ALA A 41 28.23 12.24 -17.85
N ALA A 42 27.66 13.42 -17.57
CA ALA A 42 26.66 13.58 -16.52
C ALA A 42 25.36 12.85 -16.90
N PHE A 43 24.92 12.99 -18.15
CA PHE A 43 23.75 12.27 -18.68
C PHE A 43 23.90 10.74 -18.57
N LEU A 44 25.06 10.18 -18.94
CA LEU A 44 25.32 8.75 -18.81
C LEU A 44 25.33 8.28 -17.35
N THR A 45 25.76 9.13 -16.43
CA THR A 45 25.72 8.85 -14.98
C THR A 45 24.27 8.76 -14.50
N GLU A 46 23.41 9.68 -14.91
CA GLU A 46 21.98 9.64 -14.58
C GLU A 46 21.29 8.42 -15.19
N LEU A 47 21.57 8.09 -16.45
CA LEU A 47 21.02 6.91 -17.12
C LEU A 47 21.42 5.61 -16.41
N ALA A 48 22.67 5.48 -15.98
CA ALA A 48 23.13 4.35 -15.16
C ALA A 48 22.43 4.30 -13.79
N GLY A 49 22.17 5.46 -13.19
CA GLY A 49 21.36 5.59 -11.97
C GLY A 49 19.92 5.10 -12.17
N MET A 50 19.28 5.50 -13.27
CA MET A 50 17.92 5.04 -13.60
C MET A 50 17.86 3.53 -13.81
N ARG A 51 18.83 2.94 -14.53
CA ARG A 51 18.93 1.47 -14.69
C ARG A 51 19.05 0.77 -13.34
N THR A 52 19.92 1.27 -12.47
CA THR A 52 20.10 0.74 -11.12
C THR A 52 18.79 0.78 -10.32
N ALA A 53 18.02 1.87 -10.45
CA ALA A 53 16.70 1.98 -9.81
C ALA A 53 15.68 0.97 -10.37
N TYR A 54 15.63 0.76 -11.69
CA TYR A 54 14.74 -0.25 -12.30
C TYR A 54 15.06 -1.67 -11.81
N VAL A 55 16.35 -2.01 -11.72
CA VAL A 55 16.79 -3.31 -11.19
C VAL A 55 16.43 -3.43 -9.71
N ALA A 56 16.65 -2.39 -8.91
CA ALA A 56 16.31 -2.40 -7.49
C ALA A 56 14.82 -2.60 -7.25
N VAL A 57 13.94 -1.92 -8.01
CA VAL A 57 12.48 -2.11 -7.95
C VAL A 57 12.12 -3.54 -8.34
N SER A 58 12.68 -4.07 -9.43
CA SER A 58 12.38 -5.44 -9.89
C SER A 58 12.79 -6.50 -8.87
N LEU A 59 13.91 -6.31 -8.17
CA LEU A 59 14.34 -7.19 -7.09
C LEU A 59 13.40 -7.09 -5.88
N ALA A 60 13.04 -5.87 -5.47
CA ALA A 60 12.12 -5.64 -4.36
C ALA A 60 10.74 -6.28 -4.62
N GLU A 61 10.18 -6.13 -5.83
CA GLU A 61 8.92 -6.76 -6.23
C GLU A 61 8.98 -8.29 -6.14
N ASN A 62 10.10 -8.90 -6.56
CA ASN A 62 10.28 -10.34 -6.48
C ASN A 62 10.43 -10.84 -5.05
N ASP A 63 11.23 -10.15 -4.24
CA ASP A 63 11.46 -10.50 -2.83
C ASP A 63 10.17 -10.35 -2.00
N GLU A 64 9.39 -9.29 -2.25
CA GLU A 64 8.05 -9.12 -1.69
C GLU A 64 7.15 -10.29 -2.06
N GLY A 65 7.07 -10.65 -3.35
CA GLY A 65 6.25 -11.76 -3.82
C GLY A 65 6.64 -13.11 -3.20
N ILE A 66 7.93 -13.35 -2.96
CA ILE A 66 8.40 -14.54 -2.25
C ILE A 66 8.01 -14.48 -0.77
N GLY A 67 8.18 -13.32 -0.12
CA GLY A 67 7.80 -13.09 1.27
C GLY A 67 6.32 -13.36 1.52
N LEU A 68 5.45 -12.80 0.67
CA LEU A 68 4.00 -13.00 0.73
C LEU A 68 3.63 -14.47 0.57
N LYS A 69 4.19 -15.18 -0.43
CA LYS A 69 3.91 -16.62 -0.62
C LYS A 69 4.33 -17.47 0.59
N ARG A 70 5.48 -17.18 1.20
CA ARG A 70 5.94 -17.88 2.41
C ARG A 70 5.02 -17.59 3.59
N ARG A 71 4.63 -16.33 3.78
CA ARG A 71 3.68 -15.90 4.81
C ARG A 71 2.35 -16.65 4.64
N ASP A 72 1.77 -16.62 3.44
CA ASP A 72 0.46 -17.18 3.16
C ASP A 72 0.44 -18.71 3.30
N ALA A 73 1.56 -19.38 3.03
CA ALA A 73 1.71 -20.82 3.29
C ALA A 73 1.74 -21.16 4.79
N LEU A 74 2.32 -20.29 5.63
CA LEU A 74 2.47 -20.53 7.07
C LEU A 74 1.25 -20.09 7.89
N LEU A 75 0.55 -19.04 7.47
CA LEU A 75 -0.57 -18.46 8.23
C LEU A 75 -1.68 -19.47 8.60
N PRO A 76 -2.18 -20.33 7.69
CA PRO A 76 -3.21 -21.30 8.04
C PRO A 76 -2.75 -22.30 9.10
N VAL A 77 -1.50 -22.79 8.98
CA VAL A 77 -0.92 -23.76 9.92
C VAL A 77 -0.75 -23.13 11.30
N ILE A 78 -0.19 -21.92 11.36
CA ILE A 78 -0.03 -21.19 12.64
C ILE A 78 -1.38 -20.92 13.28
N ARG A 79 -2.37 -20.47 12.48
CA ARG A 79 -3.73 -20.21 12.97
C ARG A 79 -4.34 -21.44 13.61
N GLU A 80 -4.29 -22.59 12.94
CA GLU A 80 -4.82 -23.85 13.45
C GLU A 80 -4.17 -24.24 14.78
N ARG A 81 -2.84 -24.11 14.88
CA ARG A 81 -2.10 -24.41 16.11
C ARG A 81 -2.49 -23.52 17.28
N ILE A 82 -2.69 -22.21 17.04
CA ILE A 82 -3.11 -21.29 18.10
C ILE A 82 -4.52 -21.63 18.58
N VAL A 83 -5.44 -21.94 17.66
CA VAL A 83 -6.81 -22.35 18.00
C VAL A 83 -6.79 -23.63 18.84
N GLN A 84 -6.10 -24.67 18.38
CA GLN A 84 -5.97 -25.95 19.10
C GLN A 84 -5.35 -25.76 20.49
N TYR A 85 -4.29 -24.95 20.60
CA TYR A 85 -3.63 -24.71 21.87
C TYR A 85 -4.56 -24.00 22.87
N ARG A 86 -5.31 -22.98 22.40
CA ARG A 86 -6.29 -22.28 23.24
C ARG A 86 -7.38 -23.23 23.74
N GLU A 87 -7.92 -24.07 22.85
CA GLU A 87 -8.94 -25.05 23.20
C GLU A 87 -8.44 -26.07 24.23
N LEU A 88 -7.21 -26.57 24.08
CA LEU A 88 -6.59 -27.49 25.04
C LEU A 88 -6.37 -26.85 26.41
N VAL A 89 -5.87 -25.61 26.46
CA VAL A 89 -5.67 -24.88 27.73
C VAL A 89 -7.02 -24.63 28.41
N ALA A 90 -8.05 -24.23 27.65
CA ALA A 90 -9.39 -24.05 28.17
C ALA A 90 -10.01 -25.36 28.69
N ALA A 91 -9.77 -26.50 28.00
CA ALA A 91 -10.25 -27.80 28.43
C ALA A 91 -9.56 -28.28 29.73
N MET A 92 -8.27 -27.96 29.91
CA MET A 92 -7.49 -28.41 31.06
C MET A 92 -7.64 -27.52 32.30
N LEU A 93 -7.68 -26.19 32.12
CA LEU A 93 -7.67 -25.22 33.21
C LEU A 93 -9.01 -24.50 33.41
N GLY A 94 -9.94 -24.67 32.47
CA GLY A 94 -11.22 -23.95 32.43
C GLY A 94 -11.15 -22.66 31.61
N PRO A 95 -12.31 -22.16 31.14
CA PRO A 95 -12.41 -21.00 30.26
C PRO A 95 -12.05 -19.67 30.93
N THR A 96 -12.19 -19.57 32.25
CA THR A 96 -11.96 -18.34 33.03
C THR A 96 -10.58 -18.29 33.68
N HIS A 97 -9.74 -19.31 33.50
CA HIS A 97 -8.40 -19.33 34.07
C HIS A 97 -7.54 -18.20 33.47
N PRO A 98 -6.72 -17.48 34.26
CA PRO A 98 -5.91 -16.36 33.76
C PRO A 98 -5.05 -16.72 32.54
N LEU A 99 -4.49 -17.92 32.49
CA LEU A 99 -3.75 -18.41 31.32
C LEU A 99 -4.66 -18.47 30.08
N THR A 100 -5.85 -19.05 30.16
CA THR A 100 -6.81 -19.11 29.04
C THR A 100 -7.19 -17.73 28.53
N LEU A 101 -7.42 -16.78 29.46
CA LEU A 101 -7.77 -15.40 29.13
C LEU A 101 -6.60 -14.63 28.50
N SER A 102 -5.36 -14.97 28.86
CA SER A 102 -4.16 -14.34 28.31
C SER A 102 -3.79 -14.80 26.89
N LEU A 103 -4.36 -15.92 26.42
CA LEU A 103 -4.06 -16.40 25.08
C LEU A 103 -4.70 -15.51 24.01
N PRO A 104 -4.12 -15.44 22.80
CA PRO A 104 -4.77 -14.79 21.66
C PRO A 104 -6.11 -15.44 21.30
N VAL A 105 -7.05 -14.63 20.82
CA VAL A 105 -8.34 -15.06 20.27
C VAL A 105 -8.29 -14.89 18.74
N MET A 106 -8.31 -16.00 18.01
CA MET A 106 -8.17 -16.01 16.53
C MET A 106 -9.52 -16.09 15.79
N THR A 107 -10.61 -16.09 16.54
CA THR A 107 -11.99 -16.15 16.06
C THR A 107 -12.81 -15.15 16.86
N PRO A 108 -13.56 -14.25 16.22
CA PRO A 108 -14.50 -13.38 16.92
C PRO A 108 -15.39 -14.18 17.86
N ASN A 109 -15.79 -13.55 18.96
CA ASN A 109 -16.78 -14.15 19.85
C ASN A 109 -18.11 -14.31 19.11
N ALA A 110 -18.94 -15.25 19.57
CA ALA A 110 -20.27 -15.46 19.02
C ALA A 110 -21.05 -14.13 18.98
N GLY A 111 -21.62 -13.83 17.81
CA GLY A 111 -22.30 -12.57 17.53
C GLY A 111 -22.68 -12.46 16.06
N SER A 112 -23.42 -11.40 15.73
CA SER A 112 -23.80 -11.10 14.35
C SER A 112 -22.75 -10.21 13.68
N THR A 113 -22.45 -10.49 12.41
CA THR A 113 -21.69 -9.56 11.56
C THR A 113 -22.43 -8.22 11.48
N PRO A 114 -21.75 -7.08 11.70
CA PRO A 114 -22.40 -5.77 11.58
C PRO A 114 -22.82 -5.47 10.14
N ALA A 115 -23.74 -4.52 9.98
CA ALA A 115 -23.98 -3.92 8.67
C ALA A 115 -22.73 -3.13 8.25
N ALA A 116 -22.27 -3.33 7.01
CA ALA A 116 -21.21 -2.53 6.44
C ALA A 116 -21.65 -1.08 6.27
N ALA A 117 -20.74 -0.14 6.52
CA ALA A 117 -20.96 1.26 6.20
C ALA A 117 -20.77 1.51 4.69
N THR A 118 -21.50 2.47 4.14
CA THR A 118 -21.23 2.98 2.78
C THR A 118 -20.22 4.11 2.88
N LEU A 119 -19.02 3.89 2.36
CA LEU A 119 -17.93 4.86 2.39
C LEU A 119 -18.00 5.77 1.16
N SER A 120 -17.91 7.08 1.41
CA SER A 120 -17.69 8.10 0.38
C SER A 120 -16.36 8.79 0.65
N GLY A 121 -15.65 9.20 -0.40
CA GLY A 121 -14.44 9.99 -0.24
C GLY A 121 -13.95 10.62 -1.52
N THR A 122 -13.23 11.71 -1.37
CA THR A 122 -12.67 12.49 -2.48
C THR A 122 -11.36 13.16 -2.06
N TRP A 123 -10.48 13.46 -3.02
CA TRP A 123 -9.36 14.36 -2.76
C TRP A 123 -9.84 15.80 -2.63
N ASN A 124 -9.52 16.47 -1.52
CA ASN A 124 -9.80 17.88 -1.30
C ASN A 124 -8.51 18.70 -1.55
N PRO A 125 -8.46 19.54 -2.61
CA PRO A 125 -7.27 20.33 -2.93
C PRO A 125 -7.01 21.48 -1.94
N THR A 126 -8.02 21.88 -1.16
CA THR A 126 -7.90 22.99 -0.20
C THR A 126 -7.14 22.54 1.05
N THR A 127 -7.51 21.37 1.56
CA THR A 127 -6.86 20.75 2.73
C THR A 127 -5.66 19.89 2.34
N ALA A 128 -5.50 19.60 1.04
CA ALA A 128 -4.50 18.69 0.48
C ALA A 128 -4.56 17.29 1.11
N GLN A 129 -5.77 16.79 1.32
CA GLN A 129 -6.05 15.51 1.96
C GLN A 129 -7.13 14.74 1.20
N ALA A 130 -7.10 13.42 1.30
CA ALA A 130 -8.27 12.60 0.99
C ALA A 130 -9.23 12.65 2.17
N GLU A 131 -10.44 13.13 1.94
CA GLU A 131 -11.48 13.28 2.94
C GLU A 131 -12.58 12.26 2.71
N PHE A 132 -13.02 11.64 3.80
CA PHE A 132 -13.97 10.54 3.79
C PHE A 132 -15.13 10.83 4.74
N SER A 133 -16.30 10.32 4.38
CA SER A 133 -17.49 10.33 5.23
C SER A 133 -18.35 9.09 5.02
N TRP A 134 -19.12 8.74 6.05
CA TRP A 134 -20.03 7.59 6.04
C TRP A 134 -21.22 7.80 7.00
N PRO A 135 -22.34 7.09 6.82
CA PRO A 135 -23.42 7.06 7.80
C PRO A 135 -22.97 6.37 9.09
N ALA A 136 -23.44 6.86 10.25
CA ALA A 136 -23.21 6.17 11.52
C ALA A 136 -23.87 4.78 11.52
N SER A 137 -23.21 3.80 12.15
CA SER A 137 -23.76 2.48 12.41
C SER A 137 -24.79 2.55 13.53
N ASP A 138 -25.93 1.92 13.32
CA ASP A 138 -26.99 1.79 14.32
C ASP A 138 -26.75 0.61 15.28
N ASN A 139 -25.62 -0.09 15.16
CA ASN A 139 -25.33 -1.25 16.00
C ASN A 139 -24.95 -0.80 17.42
N PRO A 140 -25.69 -1.20 18.47
CA PRO A 140 -25.41 -0.77 19.84
C PRO A 140 -24.09 -1.32 20.39
N ASN A 141 -23.53 -2.36 19.76
CA ASN A 141 -22.25 -2.94 20.12
C ASN A 141 -21.10 -2.42 19.27
N LEU A 142 -21.27 -1.31 18.55
CA LEU A 142 -20.18 -0.64 17.83
C LEU A 142 -19.06 -0.30 18.81
N ASP A 143 -17.86 -0.76 18.50
CA ASP A 143 -16.65 -0.43 19.24
C ASP A 143 -15.95 0.76 18.56
N GLU A 144 -15.56 0.58 17.30
CA GLU A 144 -14.86 1.57 16.50
C GLU A 144 -15.11 1.35 14.99
N TYR A 145 -14.73 2.34 14.19
CA TYR A 145 -14.46 2.13 12.77
C TYR A 145 -12.96 2.03 12.54
N GLU A 146 -12.54 1.25 11.57
CA GLU A 146 -11.14 1.11 11.19
C GLU A 146 -10.97 1.37 9.70
N MET A 147 -10.16 2.37 9.35
CA MET A 147 -9.82 2.66 7.97
C MET A 147 -8.60 1.83 7.56
N ARG A 148 -8.75 1.05 6.49
CA ARG A 148 -7.68 0.25 5.89
C ARG A 148 -7.40 0.72 4.46
N MET A 149 -6.14 0.63 4.03
CA MET A 149 -5.71 1.10 2.72
C MET A 149 -4.73 0.13 2.04
N SER A 150 -4.80 0.06 0.72
CA SER A 150 -3.79 -0.54 -0.16
C SER A 150 -3.26 0.53 -1.11
N VAL A 151 -1.95 0.50 -1.37
CA VAL A 151 -1.33 1.36 -2.38
C VAL A 151 -1.82 0.96 -3.76
N GLY A 152 -2.09 1.95 -4.62
CA GLY A 152 -2.54 1.73 -5.99
C GLY A 152 -4.07 1.70 -6.14
N ALA A 153 -4.52 1.28 -7.32
CA ALA A 153 -5.92 1.39 -7.73
C ALA A 153 -6.82 0.21 -7.31
N THR A 154 -6.24 -0.83 -6.73
CA THR A 154 -6.95 -2.05 -6.32
C THR A 154 -6.74 -2.31 -4.84
N TYR A 155 -7.84 -2.55 -4.13
CA TYR A 155 -7.79 -2.94 -2.72
C TYR A 155 -7.46 -4.42 -2.57
N ASP A 156 -6.48 -4.74 -1.73
CA ASP A 156 -6.12 -6.10 -1.32
C ASP A 156 -6.19 -6.23 0.20
N GLY A 157 -7.21 -6.95 0.70
CA GLY A 157 -7.42 -7.13 2.13
C GLY A 157 -6.33 -7.95 2.84
N SER A 158 -5.45 -8.65 2.11
CA SER A 158 -4.37 -9.45 2.68
C SER A 158 -3.08 -8.66 2.95
N THR A 159 -2.96 -7.49 2.33
CA THR A 159 -1.80 -6.59 2.43
C THR A 159 -2.20 -5.19 2.89
N ALA A 160 -3.50 -4.90 2.95
CA ALA A 160 -4.01 -3.62 3.42
C ALA A 160 -3.52 -3.29 4.83
N THR A 161 -3.12 -2.04 5.02
CA THR A 161 -2.62 -1.52 6.28
C THR A 161 -3.71 -0.70 6.96
N VAL A 162 -3.77 -0.78 8.30
CA VAL A 162 -4.63 0.11 9.09
C VAL A 162 -3.99 1.50 9.10
N ILE A 163 -4.77 2.52 8.73
CA ILE A 163 -4.33 3.92 8.70
C ILE A 163 -5.07 4.80 9.70
N GLY A 164 -6.12 4.27 10.35
CA GLY A 164 -6.83 4.99 11.39
C GLY A 164 -7.84 4.11 12.14
N ASN A 165 -7.81 4.22 13.46
CA ASN A 165 -8.86 3.73 14.36
C ASN A 165 -9.72 4.93 14.78
N ILE A 166 -11.00 4.90 14.41
CA ILE A 166 -11.92 6.02 14.52
C ILE A 166 -12.98 5.67 15.57
N PRO A 167 -13.09 6.43 16.68
CA PRO A 167 -14.06 6.15 17.72
C PRO A 167 -15.51 6.12 17.22
N ALA A 168 -16.35 5.33 17.90
CA ALA A 168 -17.80 5.38 17.70
C ALA A 168 -18.33 6.82 17.81
N GLY A 169 -19.30 7.16 16.96
CA GLY A 169 -19.89 8.51 16.87
C GLY A 169 -19.14 9.47 15.94
N THR A 170 -17.93 9.14 15.47
CA THR A 170 -17.24 9.89 14.42
C THR A 170 -17.55 9.29 13.04
N THR A 171 -17.89 10.15 12.09
CA THR A 171 -18.34 9.76 10.74
C THR A 171 -17.51 10.36 9.61
N THR A 172 -16.34 10.89 9.95
CA THR A 172 -15.40 11.50 9.01
C THR A 172 -13.97 11.06 9.30
N PHE A 173 -13.14 11.05 8.26
CA PHE A 173 -11.71 10.78 8.36
C PHE A 173 -10.98 11.51 7.25
N ALA A 174 -9.75 11.97 7.50
CA ALA A 174 -8.91 12.61 6.50
C ALA A 174 -7.48 12.07 6.58
N THR A 175 -6.83 11.90 5.43
CA THR A 175 -5.46 11.36 5.38
C THR A 175 -4.72 11.79 4.11
N THR A 176 -3.38 11.76 4.19
CA THR A 176 -2.47 11.85 3.05
C THR A 176 -1.70 10.56 2.80
N GLU A 177 -2.00 9.50 3.56
CA GLU A 177 -1.27 8.23 3.48
C GLU A 177 -1.35 7.66 2.06
N SER A 178 -0.19 7.30 1.50
CA SER A 178 -0.04 6.86 0.09
C SER A 178 -0.58 7.84 -0.96
N LEU A 179 -0.69 9.13 -0.61
CA LEU A 179 -1.16 10.22 -1.47
C LEU A 179 -0.26 11.47 -1.32
N ALA A 180 1.05 11.25 -1.18
CA ALA A 180 2.03 12.29 -0.86
C ALA A 180 2.39 13.20 -2.05
N SER A 181 2.21 12.71 -3.28
CA SER A 181 2.56 13.39 -4.54
C SER A 181 1.41 13.34 -5.55
N SER A 182 1.39 14.30 -6.48
CA SER A 182 0.47 14.26 -7.63
C SER A 182 0.69 12.99 -8.44
N GLY A 183 -0.41 12.34 -8.85
CA GLY A 183 -0.42 11.04 -9.51
C GLY A 183 -0.45 9.83 -8.58
N ASP A 184 -0.21 10.00 -7.27
CA ASP A 184 -0.33 8.91 -6.30
C ASP A 184 -1.78 8.39 -6.26
N VAL A 185 -1.92 7.08 -6.07
CA VAL A 185 -3.22 6.40 -6.03
C VAL A 185 -3.28 5.50 -4.80
N ALA A 186 -4.40 5.54 -4.09
CA ALA A 186 -4.69 4.66 -2.96
C ALA A 186 -6.13 4.14 -3.01
N SER A 187 -6.32 2.88 -2.63
CA SER A 187 -7.63 2.24 -2.47
C SER A 187 -7.92 1.97 -1.00
N LEU A 188 -9.10 2.36 -0.54
CA LEU A 188 -9.45 2.37 0.88
C LEU A 188 -10.80 1.69 1.15
N LYS A 189 -10.92 1.12 2.35
CA LYS A 189 -12.17 0.62 2.92
C LYS A 189 -12.28 0.98 4.39
N LEU A 190 -13.49 1.21 4.84
CA LEU A 190 -13.83 1.37 6.25
C LEU A 190 -14.42 0.07 6.78
N PHE A 191 -13.96 -0.38 7.94
CA PHE A 191 -14.49 -1.53 8.64
C PHE A 191 -15.27 -1.08 9.87
N VAL A 192 -16.51 -1.54 9.99
CA VAL A 192 -17.31 -1.40 11.21
C VAL A 192 -16.91 -2.55 12.14
N LYS A 193 -16.36 -2.26 13.33
CA LYS A 193 -15.91 -3.27 14.30
C LYS A 193 -16.80 -3.24 15.53
N LEU A 194 -17.26 -4.42 15.96
CA LEU A 194 -18.05 -4.58 17.17
C LEU A 194 -17.19 -4.99 18.36
N THR A 195 -17.69 -4.78 19.57
CA THR A 195 -17.06 -5.22 20.83
C THR A 195 -16.86 -6.73 20.92
N THR A 196 -17.57 -7.50 20.08
CA THR A 196 -17.42 -8.95 19.93
C THR A 196 -16.25 -9.36 19.03
N GLY A 197 -15.61 -8.41 18.34
CA GLY A 197 -14.59 -8.64 17.31
C GLY A 197 -15.15 -8.94 15.92
N ASN A 198 -16.48 -8.98 15.75
CA ASN A 198 -17.10 -9.13 14.43
C ASN A 198 -16.98 -7.82 13.64
N GLU A 199 -16.60 -7.92 12.36
CA GLU A 199 -16.40 -6.75 11.51
C GLU A 199 -17.02 -6.91 10.11
N ALA A 200 -17.33 -5.78 9.48
CA ALA A 200 -17.79 -5.72 8.09
C ALA A 200 -17.14 -4.54 7.35
N GLY A 201 -16.55 -4.82 6.19
CA GLY A 201 -15.91 -3.81 5.35
C GLY A 201 -16.88 -3.14 4.38
N SER A 202 -16.67 -1.86 4.11
CA SER A 202 -17.42 -1.05 3.15
C SER A 202 -17.17 -1.45 1.68
N ASN A 203 -17.82 -0.72 0.77
CA ASN A 203 -17.37 -0.57 -0.61
C ASN A 203 -15.94 0.00 -0.66
N THR A 204 -15.19 -0.35 -1.71
CA THR A 204 -13.86 0.22 -1.97
C THR A 204 -14.01 1.63 -2.55
N ILE A 205 -13.20 2.57 -2.07
CA ILE A 205 -13.01 3.89 -2.69
C ILE A 205 -11.56 4.00 -3.15
N THR A 206 -11.36 4.39 -4.41
CA THR A 206 -10.03 4.67 -4.96
C THR A 206 -9.88 6.16 -5.17
N ILE A 207 -8.82 6.73 -4.60
CA ILE A 207 -8.48 8.15 -4.73
C ILE A 207 -7.19 8.25 -5.54
N THR A 208 -7.19 9.15 -6.51
CA THR A 208 -5.98 9.61 -7.20
C THR A 208 -5.76 11.06 -6.81
N ARG A 209 -4.56 11.39 -6.33
CA ARG A 209 -4.17 12.77 -6.10
C ARG A 209 -3.92 13.44 -7.47
N PRO A 210 -4.64 14.52 -7.81
CA PRO A 210 -4.44 15.23 -9.06
C PRO A 210 -3.06 15.89 -9.14
#